data_AF-A0AAN8AW17-F1
#
_entry.id   AF-A0AAN8AW17-F1
#
_cell.length_a   1.000
_cell.length_b   1.000
_cell.length_c   1.000
_cell.angle_alpha   90.00
_cell.angle_beta   90.00
_cell.angle_gamma   90.00
#
_symmetry.space_group_name_H-M   'P 1'
#
loop_
_entity.id
_entity.type
_entity.pdbx_description
1 polymer ?
#
loop_
_entity_poly.entity_id
_entity_poly.type
_entity_poly.pdbx_seq_one_letter_code
_entity_poly.pdbx_strand_id
1 'polypeptide(L)'
;MELSLYTAAVAAASVQVKATTTPALPENFHLSHLLKTDIQLETEIKPSIAVNTFAVMGINTLLLQANVLSRAKLNSILPAKITARLNLVEGHFKIEALPVSAPENIAAVQVESLAVSRNLEDLSAERITPIISAKLLQPISKIISSAAASLSKSSESLSQEVEAPIITPKAVPFEKKYCAKAIALGLKACLRVATENAASLQDTMLYKLAGKHSVALSLKPSKYYKGSPYSILQKHCA
;
A
#
# COMPACT_ATOMS: atom_id res chain seq x y z
N MET A 1 -26.52 16.93 -5.51
CA MET A 1 -25.80 15.66 -5.28
C MET A 1 -24.42 15.81 -5.87
N GLU A 2 -23.37 15.43 -5.15
CA GLU A 2 -21.97 15.45 -5.59
C GLU A 2 -21.51 14.02 -5.91
N LEU A 3 -20.85 13.86 -7.07
CA LEU A 3 -20.14 12.66 -7.47
C LEU A 3 -18.78 13.09 -8.01
N SER A 4 -17.70 12.71 -7.33
CA SER A 4 -16.37 13.21 -7.63
C SER A 4 -15.30 12.12 -7.48
N LEU A 5 -14.26 12.18 -8.31
CA LEU A 5 -13.10 11.31 -8.23
C LEU A 5 -11.84 12.18 -8.16
N TYR A 6 -11.12 12.09 -7.05
CA TYR A 6 -9.90 12.86 -6.81
C TYR A 6 -8.71 11.90 -6.71
N THR A 7 -7.63 12.18 -7.45
CA THR A 7 -6.39 11.41 -7.36
C THR A 7 -5.21 12.35 -7.14
N ALA A 8 -4.40 12.03 -6.13
CA ALA A 8 -3.13 12.71 -5.86
C ALA A 8 -2.00 11.68 -5.86
N ALA A 9 -0.90 12.01 -6.52
CA ALA A 9 0.27 11.14 -6.64
C ALA A 9 1.55 11.90 -6.32
N VAL A 10 2.46 11.25 -5.60
CA VAL A 10 3.80 11.74 -5.29
C VAL A 10 4.79 10.66 -5.68
N ALA A 11 5.78 11.02 -6.49
CA ALA A 11 6.92 10.16 -6.81
C ALA A 11 8.19 10.81 -6.28
N ALA A 12 9.08 10.01 -5.71
CA ALA A 12 10.37 10.46 -5.24
C ALA A 12 11.45 9.43 -5.61
N ALA A 13 12.67 9.90 -5.81
CA ALA A 13 13.83 9.04 -5.99
C ALA A 13 15.01 9.66 -5.25
N SER A 14 15.61 8.89 -4.34
CA SER A 14 16.88 9.27 -3.72
C SER A 14 18.00 8.49 -4.39
N VAL A 15 19.08 9.19 -4.76
CA VAL A 15 20.27 8.62 -5.38
C VAL A 15 21.47 9.03 -4.55
N GLN A 16 22.25 8.06 -4.09
CA GLN A 16 23.55 8.29 -3.43
C GLN A 16 24.63 7.68 -4.31
N VAL A 17 25.61 8.48 -4.71
CA VAL A 17 26.72 8.04 -5.56
C VAL A 17 28.03 8.22 -4.80
N LYS A 18 28.84 7.17 -4.77
CA LYS A 18 30.19 7.18 -4.23
C LYS A 18 31.14 6.64 -5.29
N ALA A 19 32.06 7.48 -5.74
CA ALA A 19 33.13 7.09 -6.65
C ALA A 19 34.45 7.01 -5.87
N THR A 20 35.18 5.90 -6.05
CA THR A 20 36.49 5.67 -5.47
C THR A 20 37.44 5.19 -6.55
N THR A 21 38.66 5.71 -6.55
CA THR A 21 39.67 5.42 -7.56
C THR A 21 40.92 4.86 -6.90
N THR A 22 41.49 3.81 -7.48
CA THR A 22 42.73 3.19 -7.02
C THR A 22 43.75 3.14 -8.16
N PRO A 23 44.95 3.74 -8.02
CA PRO A 23 45.40 4.61 -6.92
C PRO A 23 44.62 5.94 -6.85
N ALA A 24 44.72 6.64 -5.70
CA ALA A 24 44.09 7.95 -5.51
C ALA A 24 44.63 8.96 -6.54
N LEU A 25 43.75 9.77 -7.13
CA LEU A 25 44.17 10.75 -8.12
C LEU A 25 44.92 11.92 -7.46
N PRO A 26 45.99 12.43 -8.10
CA PRO A 26 46.69 13.63 -7.66
C PRO A 26 45.80 14.87 -7.81
N GLU A 27 46.06 15.93 -7.05
CA GLU A 27 45.28 17.19 -7.10
C GLU A 27 45.23 17.80 -8.51
N ASN A 28 46.30 17.66 -9.30
CA ASN A 28 46.41 18.14 -10.69
C ASN A 28 46.28 17.00 -11.70
N PHE A 29 45.20 16.22 -11.66
CA PHE A 29 45.04 15.09 -12.56
C PHE A 29 44.55 15.51 -13.96
N HIS A 30 45.06 14.84 -14.98
CA HIS A 30 44.49 14.87 -16.33
C HIS A 30 43.51 13.70 -16.52
N LEU A 31 42.51 13.85 -17.39
CA LEU A 31 41.54 12.79 -17.69
C LEU A 31 42.20 11.48 -18.17
N SER A 32 43.36 11.58 -18.83
CA SER A 32 44.16 10.42 -19.24
C SER A 32 44.67 9.57 -18.06
N HIS A 33 44.74 10.12 -16.85
CA HIS A 33 45.13 9.38 -15.66
C HIS A 33 44.00 8.44 -15.19
N LEU A 34 42.73 8.75 -15.46
CA LEU A 34 41.59 7.87 -15.14
C LEU A 34 41.66 6.54 -15.91
N LEU A 35 42.20 6.57 -17.13
CA LEU A 35 42.40 5.38 -17.97
C LEU A 35 43.42 4.40 -17.36
N LYS A 36 44.22 4.85 -16.38
CA LYS A 36 45.23 4.05 -15.69
C LYS A 36 44.83 3.66 -14.26
N THR A 37 43.57 3.89 -13.88
CA THR A 37 43.06 3.64 -12.52
C THR A 37 41.93 2.62 -12.53
N ASP A 38 41.79 1.87 -11.43
CA ASP A 38 40.58 1.11 -11.13
C ASP A 38 39.54 2.04 -10.51
N ILE A 39 38.40 2.18 -11.18
CA ILE A 39 37.30 3.04 -10.78
C ILE A 39 36.18 2.17 -10.22
N GLN A 40 35.91 2.31 -8.94
CA GLN A 40 34.75 1.71 -8.28
C GLN A 40 33.68 2.77 -8.05
N LEU A 41 32.49 2.52 -8.60
CA LEU A 41 31.29 3.34 -8.46
C LEU A 41 30.24 2.56 -7.64
N GLU A 42 29.91 3.05 -6.46
CA GLU A 42 28.78 2.56 -5.66
C GLU A 42 27.62 3.53 -5.75
N THR A 43 26.47 3.05 -6.19
CA THR A 43 25.24 3.84 -6.33
C THR A 43 24.11 3.17 -5.55
N GLU A 44 23.46 3.89 -4.65
CA GLU A 44 22.24 3.45 -3.98
C GLU A 44 21.06 4.27 -4.46
N ILE A 45 20.03 3.61 -4.98
CA ILE A 45 18.83 4.22 -5.57
C ILE A 45 17.61 3.75 -4.79
N LYS A 46 16.79 4.70 -4.34
CA LYS A 46 15.53 4.47 -3.60
C LYS A 46 14.37 5.19 -4.29
N PRO A 47 13.79 4.61 -5.36
CA PRO A 47 12.55 5.07 -5.92
C PRO A 47 11.38 4.75 -4.97
N SER A 48 10.45 5.70 -4.85
CA SER A 48 9.19 5.55 -4.13
C SER A 48 8.05 6.28 -4.81
N ILE A 49 6.85 5.72 -4.69
CA ILE A 49 5.61 6.28 -5.25
C ILE A 49 4.51 6.12 -4.20
N ALA A 50 3.73 7.17 -3.98
CA ALA A 50 2.53 7.18 -3.16
C ALA A 50 1.37 7.77 -3.96
N VAL A 51 0.25 7.06 -4.08
CA VAL A 51 -0.96 7.51 -4.78
C VAL A 51 -2.16 7.38 -3.85
N ASN A 52 -2.93 8.44 -3.71
CA ASN A 52 -4.21 8.45 -2.99
C ASN A 52 -5.33 8.78 -3.98
N THR A 53 -6.32 7.90 -4.08
CA THR A 53 -7.53 8.11 -4.88
C THR A 53 -8.75 8.12 -3.96
N PHE A 54 -9.67 9.02 -4.20
CA PHE A 54 -10.89 9.25 -3.42
C PHE A 54 -12.07 9.30 -4.37
N ALA A 55 -12.99 8.33 -4.29
CA ALA A 55 -14.27 8.39 -4.97
C ALA A 55 -15.34 8.82 -3.96
N VAL A 56 -16.03 9.92 -4.23
CA VAL A 56 -16.99 10.57 -3.33
C VAL A 56 -18.37 10.55 -3.96
N MET A 57 -19.38 10.13 -3.21
CA MET A 57 -20.78 10.20 -3.61
C MET A 57 -21.62 10.71 -2.43
N GLY A 58 -22.37 11.79 -2.60
CA GLY A 58 -23.24 12.28 -1.53
C GLY A 58 -23.80 13.68 -1.74
N ILE A 59 -23.99 14.39 -0.63
CA ILE A 59 -24.40 15.78 -0.60
C ILE A 59 -23.25 16.65 -0.10
N ASN A 60 -23.10 17.80 -0.75
CA ASN A 60 -22.14 18.81 -0.38
C ASN A 60 -22.85 20.16 -0.53
N THR A 61 -23.04 20.82 0.60
CA THR A 61 -23.72 22.11 0.72
C THR A 61 -22.79 23.09 1.42
N LEU A 62 -23.17 24.37 1.48
CA LEU A 62 -22.35 25.41 2.11
C LEU A 62 -22.10 25.20 3.61
N LEU A 63 -22.97 24.44 4.30
CA LEU A 63 -22.89 24.21 5.74
C LEU A 63 -22.58 22.76 6.08
N LEU A 64 -23.11 21.80 5.30
CA LEU A 64 -23.03 20.38 5.62
C LEU A 64 -22.53 19.56 4.43
N GLN A 65 -21.65 18.61 4.73
CA GLN A 65 -21.19 17.59 3.81
C GLN A 65 -21.51 16.21 4.38
N ALA A 66 -22.24 15.39 3.65
CA ALA A 66 -22.50 14.00 4.02
C ALA A 66 -22.31 13.12 2.79
N ASN A 67 -21.33 12.23 2.83
CA ASN A 67 -20.95 11.43 1.68
C ASN A 67 -20.50 10.02 2.06
N VAL A 68 -20.57 9.15 1.06
CA VAL A 68 -19.86 7.89 1.01
C VAL A 68 -18.55 8.14 0.25
N LEU A 69 -17.44 7.76 0.87
CA LEU A 69 -16.09 7.92 0.38
C LEU A 69 -15.44 6.54 0.23
N SER A 70 -15.00 6.20 -0.98
CA SER A 70 -14.05 5.11 -1.19
C SER A 70 -12.64 5.69 -1.33
N ARG A 71 -11.73 5.28 -0.46
CA ARG A 71 -10.34 5.73 -0.40
C ARG A 71 -9.41 4.59 -0.81
N ALA A 72 -8.68 4.77 -1.90
CA ALA A 72 -7.61 3.86 -2.33
C ALA A 72 -6.24 4.49 -2.10
N LYS A 73 -5.37 3.81 -1.35
CA LYS A 73 -3.97 4.20 -1.10
C LYS A 73 -3.05 3.17 -1.75
N LEU A 74 -2.16 3.62 -2.61
CA LEU A 74 -1.06 2.83 -3.17
C LEU A 74 0.25 3.40 -2.68
N ASN A 75 1.12 2.55 -2.14
CA ASN A 75 2.49 2.91 -1.80
C ASN A 75 3.43 1.88 -2.39
N SER A 76 4.52 2.31 -3.01
CA SER A 76 5.57 1.43 -3.50
C SER A 76 6.94 2.01 -3.26
N ILE A 77 7.88 1.17 -2.84
CA ILE A 77 9.29 1.51 -2.59
C ILE A 77 10.13 0.32 -3.05
N LEU A 78 11.08 0.56 -3.95
CA LEU A 78 11.95 -0.49 -4.49
C LEU A 78 13.43 -0.09 -4.37
N PRO A 79 14.07 -0.33 -3.21
CA PRO A 79 15.45 0.08 -3.01
C PRO A 79 16.43 -0.88 -3.71
N ALA A 80 17.42 -0.32 -4.40
CA ALA A 80 18.47 -1.06 -5.09
C ALA A 80 19.84 -0.42 -4.84
N LYS A 81 20.87 -1.25 -4.68
CA LYS A 81 22.28 -0.83 -4.61
C LYS A 81 23.01 -1.44 -5.79
N ILE A 82 23.66 -0.61 -6.58
CA ILE A 82 24.43 -0.99 -7.75
C ILE A 82 25.89 -0.64 -7.47
N THR A 83 26.75 -1.65 -7.51
CA THR A 83 28.20 -1.49 -7.47
C THR A 83 28.73 -1.78 -8.87
N ALA A 84 29.37 -0.82 -9.52
CA ALA A 84 30.10 -1.02 -10.76
C ALA A 84 31.60 -0.85 -10.49
N ARG A 85 32.42 -1.77 -10.97
CA ARG A 85 33.88 -1.66 -10.96
C ARG A 85 34.37 -1.70 -12.39
N LEU A 86 35.22 -0.75 -12.73
CA LEU A 86 35.81 -0.58 -14.04
C LEU A 86 37.32 -0.46 -13.86
N ASN A 87 38.01 -1.55 -14.15
CA ASN A 87 39.46 -1.58 -14.26
C ASN A 87 39.85 -1.43 -15.74
N LEU A 88 40.20 -0.20 -16.14
CA LEU A 88 40.60 0.12 -17.51
C LEU A 88 42.01 -0.38 -17.84
N VAL A 89 42.84 -0.67 -16.84
CA VAL A 89 44.20 -1.21 -17.02
C VAL A 89 44.15 -2.68 -17.42
N GLU A 90 43.31 -3.46 -16.75
CA GLU A 90 43.12 -4.89 -17.01
C GLU A 90 41.97 -5.19 -17.99
N GLY A 91 41.26 -4.16 -18.46
CA GLY A 91 40.10 -4.31 -19.35
C GLY A 91 38.91 -5.02 -18.68
N HIS A 92 38.83 -4.99 -17.34
CA HIS A 92 37.82 -5.71 -16.57
C HIS A 92 36.68 -4.79 -16.16
N PHE A 93 35.46 -5.20 -16.48
CA PHE A 93 34.25 -4.53 -16.05
C PHE A 93 33.35 -5.50 -15.29
N LYS A 94 32.89 -5.07 -14.12
CA LYS A 94 32.00 -5.83 -13.25
C LYS A 94 30.86 -4.95 -12.75
N ILE A 95 29.62 -5.30 -13.08
CA ILE A 95 28.44 -4.73 -12.45
C ILE A 95 27.89 -5.74 -11.46
N GLU A 96 27.53 -5.24 -10.29
CA GLU A 96 26.93 -5.97 -9.17
C GLU A 96 25.69 -5.20 -8.73
N ALA A 97 24.50 -5.68 -9.11
CA ALA A 97 23.24 -5.13 -8.62
C ALA A 97 22.71 -6.00 -7.47
N LEU A 98 22.51 -5.36 -6.31
CA LEU A 98 21.94 -5.94 -5.11
C LEU A 98 20.60 -5.28 -4.78
N PRO A 99 19.53 -6.07 -4.54
CA PRO A 99 18.42 -5.58 -3.75
C PRO A 99 18.95 -5.22 -2.35
N VAL A 100 18.76 -3.98 -1.91
CA VAL A 100 19.03 -3.58 -0.52
C VAL A 100 18.03 -4.32 0.38
N SER A 101 18.22 -4.31 1.70
CA SER A 101 17.18 -4.75 2.65
C SER A 101 15.85 -4.07 2.30
N ALA A 102 15.00 -4.79 1.58
CA ALA A 102 13.73 -4.27 1.13
C ALA A 102 12.82 -4.13 2.36
N PRO A 103 11.99 -3.07 2.43
CA PRO A 103 10.92 -3.01 3.42
C PRO A 103 10.04 -4.25 3.31
N GLU A 104 9.29 -4.57 4.38
CA GLU A 104 8.50 -5.80 4.42
C GLU A 104 7.57 -5.93 3.20
N ASN A 105 7.00 -4.81 2.74
CA ASN A 105 6.24 -4.74 1.49
C ASN A 105 6.86 -3.68 0.56
N ILE A 106 7.11 -4.04 -0.69
CA ILE A 106 7.64 -3.14 -1.73
C ILE A 106 6.53 -2.41 -2.49
N ALA A 107 5.30 -2.95 -2.42
CA ALA A 107 4.11 -2.36 -2.98
C ALA A 107 2.93 -2.78 -2.12
N ALA A 108 2.06 -1.84 -1.78
CA ALA A 108 0.84 -2.10 -1.03
C ALA A 108 -0.28 -1.21 -1.57
N VAL A 109 -1.45 -1.82 -1.75
CA VAL A 109 -2.70 -1.16 -2.09
C VAL A 109 -3.68 -1.40 -0.95
N GLN A 110 -4.36 -0.36 -0.49
CA GLN A 110 -5.42 -0.43 0.52
C GLN A 110 -6.62 0.35 0.02
N VAL A 111 -7.80 -0.27 0.02
CA VAL A 111 -9.07 0.36 -0.36
C VAL A 111 -10.00 0.29 0.85
N GLU A 112 -10.58 1.42 1.25
CA GLU A 112 -11.50 1.50 2.38
C GLU A 112 -12.74 2.31 1.99
N SER A 113 -13.92 1.77 2.28
CA SER A 113 -15.21 2.45 2.10
C SER A 113 -15.69 3.03 3.43
N LEU A 114 -15.91 4.34 3.44
CA LEU A 114 -16.19 5.15 4.62
C LEU A 114 -17.47 5.97 4.39
N ALA A 115 -18.25 6.20 5.42
CA ALA A 115 -19.24 7.26 5.48
C ALA A 115 -18.62 8.45 6.21
N VAL A 116 -18.78 9.64 5.64
CA VAL A 116 -18.19 10.88 6.16
C VAL A 116 -19.27 11.93 6.30
N SER A 117 -19.35 12.53 7.48
CA SER A 117 -20.22 13.67 7.77
C SER A 117 -19.39 14.81 8.35
N ARG A 118 -19.51 16.01 7.79
CA ARG A 118 -18.74 17.20 8.18
C ARG A 118 -19.65 18.41 8.23
N ASN A 119 -19.51 19.22 9.27
CA ASN A 119 -20.01 20.58 9.26
C ASN A 119 -18.88 21.49 8.76
N LEU A 120 -19.13 22.34 7.78
CA LEU A 120 -18.12 23.25 7.23
C LEU A 120 -17.87 24.46 8.15
N GLU A 121 -18.82 24.78 9.06
CA GLU A 121 -18.63 25.81 10.11
C GLU A 121 -17.80 25.29 11.28
N ASP A 122 -17.84 23.97 11.53
CA ASP A 122 -17.06 23.29 12.57
C ASP A 122 -16.35 22.06 12.00
N LEU A 123 -15.14 22.30 11.49
CA LEU A 123 -14.28 21.25 10.92
C LEU A 123 -13.86 20.20 11.97
N SER A 124 -13.91 20.52 13.26
CA SER A 124 -13.56 19.59 14.34
C SER A 124 -14.66 18.54 14.60
N ALA A 125 -15.87 18.78 14.11
CA ALA A 125 -17.01 17.86 14.19
C ALA A 125 -17.04 16.81 13.06
N GLU A 126 -15.98 16.65 12.26
CA GLU A 126 -15.91 15.60 11.24
C GLU A 126 -16.09 14.21 11.86
N ARG A 127 -17.06 13.46 11.34
CA ARG A 127 -17.32 12.06 11.69
C ARG A 127 -17.02 11.18 10.50
N ILE A 128 -16.08 10.26 10.67
CA ILE A 128 -15.74 9.23 9.69
C ILE A 128 -16.08 7.88 10.31
N THR A 129 -16.95 7.11 9.66
CA THR A 129 -17.32 5.76 10.08
C THR A 129 -17.08 4.77 8.94
N PRO A 130 -16.53 3.57 9.21
CA PRO A 130 -16.45 2.54 8.18
C PRO A 130 -17.86 2.08 7.81
N ILE A 131 -18.12 1.89 6.51
CA ILE A 131 -19.43 1.39 6.04
C ILE A 131 -19.73 0.00 6.62
N ILE A 132 -18.68 -0.78 6.82
CA ILE A 132 -18.77 -2.08 7.48
C ILE A 132 -18.12 -1.99 8.85
N SER A 133 -18.95 -2.07 9.88
CA SER A 133 -18.48 -2.05 11.26
C SER A 133 -17.87 -3.40 11.65
N ALA A 134 -16.59 -3.40 11.98
CA ALA A 134 -15.91 -4.56 12.59
C ALA A 134 -16.44 -4.89 14.01
N LYS A 135 -17.23 -4.01 14.63
CA LYS A 135 -17.53 -4.02 16.08
C LYS A 135 -18.94 -4.49 16.49
N LEU A 136 -19.77 -5.00 15.58
CA LEU A 136 -21.06 -5.63 15.96
C LEU A 136 -20.94 -7.13 16.25
N LEU A 137 -19.82 -7.55 16.84
CA LEU A 137 -19.64 -8.90 17.40
C LEU A 137 -20.28 -9.09 18.79
N GLN A 138 -20.96 -8.07 19.33
CA GLN A 138 -21.75 -8.23 20.54
C GLN A 138 -23.23 -8.27 20.18
N PRO A 139 -23.97 -9.32 20.59
CA PRO A 139 -25.41 -9.36 20.44
C PRO A 139 -26.02 -8.12 21.11
N ILE A 140 -26.74 -7.30 20.34
CA ILE A 140 -27.56 -6.17 20.84
C ILE A 140 -28.77 -6.69 21.66
N SER A 141 -28.81 -7.97 22.04
CA SER A 141 -29.90 -8.55 22.81
C SER A 141 -29.97 -8.08 24.26
N LYS A 142 -28.99 -7.33 24.79
CA LYS A 142 -28.99 -6.87 26.19
C LYS A 142 -29.27 -5.38 26.44
N ILE A 143 -29.25 -4.52 25.42
CA ILE A 143 -29.43 -3.06 25.65
C ILE A 143 -30.89 -2.61 25.42
N ILE A 144 -31.65 -3.31 24.58
CA ILE A 144 -33.06 -2.95 24.31
C ILE A 144 -33.99 -3.37 25.48
N SER A 145 -33.59 -4.36 26.28
CA SER A 145 -34.42 -4.87 27.37
C SER A 145 -34.55 -3.92 28.58
N SER A 146 -33.71 -2.88 28.70
CA SER A 146 -33.77 -1.93 29.83
C SER A 146 -34.41 -0.58 29.51
N ALA A 147 -34.64 -0.27 28.23
CA ALA A 147 -35.29 0.98 27.82
C ALA A 147 -36.81 0.82 27.52
N ALA A 148 -37.28 -0.40 27.30
CA ALA A 148 -38.68 -0.69 27.02
C ALA A 148 -39.58 -0.70 28.28
N ALA A 149 -39.02 -0.57 29.49
CA ALA A 149 -39.77 -0.63 30.74
C ALA A 149 -40.34 0.72 31.22
N SER A 150 -40.20 1.82 30.47
CA SER A 150 -40.58 3.16 30.97
C SER A 150 -41.35 4.06 30.02
N LEU A 151 -41.96 3.54 28.95
CA LEU A 151 -42.95 4.31 28.18
C LEU A 151 -44.28 3.57 28.14
N SER A 152 -45.04 3.85 29.19
CA SER A 152 -46.42 3.46 29.41
C SER A 152 -47.37 4.17 28.42
N LYS A 153 -48.23 3.38 27.78
CA LYS A 153 -49.58 3.72 27.28
C LYS A 153 -49.74 4.95 26.35
N SER A 154 -49.85 4.68 25.05
CA SER A 154 -51.01 5.14 24.27
C SER A 154 -51.20 4.28 23.04
N SER A 155 -52.44 3.88 22.84
CA SER A 155 -52.95 3.15 21.69
C SER A 155 -52.99 4.04 20.45
N GLU A 156 -53.18 3.41 19.28
CA GLU A 156 -53.97 3.86 18.11
C GLU A 156 -53.24 3.83 16.75
N SER A 157 -53.75 2.92 15.91
CA SER A 157 -53.67 2.79 14.44
C SER A 157 -52.50 2.05 13.79
N LEU A 158 -52.91 1.00 13.07
CA LEU A 158 -52.15 0.02 12.33
C LEU A 158 -51.48 0.61 11.08
N SER A 159 -50.21 0.32 10.90
CA SER A 159 -49.64 -0.07 9.61
C SER A 159 -48.57 -1.10 9.91
N GLN A 160 -48.76 -2.29 9.34
CA GLN A 160 -48.00 -3.51 9.59
C GLN A 160 -46.49 -3.26 9.50
N GLU A 161 -45.83 -3.10 10.66
CA GLU A 161 -44.38 -3.24 10.79
C GLU A 161 -44.06 -4.69 10.41
N VAL A 162 -43.69 -4.90 9.15
CA VAL A 162 -42.79 -5.99 8.83
C VAL A 162 -41.49 -5.61 9.53
N GLU A 163 -41.30 -6.20 10.71
CA GLU A 163 -40.06 -6.21 11.47
C GLU A 163 -39.00 -6.82 10.55
N ALA A 164 -38.43 -5.98 9.67
CA ALA A 164 -37.30 -6.36 8.86
C ALA A 164 -36.20 -6.71 9.86
N PRO A 165 -35.70 -7.96 9.87
CA PRO A 165 -34.64 -8.31 10.79
C PRO A 165 -33.51 -7.33 10.57
N ILE A 166 -33.00 -6.72 11.65
CA ILE A 166 -31.79 -5.90 11.58
C ILE A 166 -30.67 -6.86 11.18
N ILE A 167 -30.44 -7.01 9.87
CA ILE A 167 -29.36 -7.82 9.32
C ILE A 167 -28.09 -7.08 9.68
N THR A 168 -27.45 -7.48 10.76
CA THR A 168 -26.12 -7.01 11.10
C THR A 168 -25.16 -7.54 10.03
N PRO A 169 -24.57 -6.68 9.18
CA PRO A 169 -23.62 -7.14 8.17
C PRO A 169 -22.42 -7.75 8.88
N LYS A 170 -22.27 -9.08 8.76
CA LYS A 170 -21.05 -9.75 9.17
C LYS A 170 -20.03 -9.55 8.06
N ALA A 171 -18.99 -8.78 8.31
CA ALA A 171 -17.79 -8.83 7.48
C ALA A 171 -17.24 -10.26 7.57
N VAL A 172 -17.06 -10.95 6.44
CA VAL A 172 -16.32 -12.21 6.42
C VAL A 172 -14.88 -11.85 6.06
N PRO A 173 -13.94 -11.86 7.04
CA PRO A 173 -12.54 -11.61 6.75
C PRO A 173 -11.97 -12.76 5.93
N PHE A 174 -11.41 -12.46 4.77
CA PHE A 174 -10.65 -13.40 3.96
C PHE A 174 -9.23 -12.89 3.85
N GLU A 175 -8.26 -13.70 4.27
CA GLU A 175 -6.83 -13.43 4.10
C GLU A 175 -6.15 -14.62 3.43
N LYS A 176 -5.42 -14.35 2.35
CA LYS A 176 -4.61 -15.34 1.63
C LYS A 176 -3.23 -14.80 1.32
N LYS A 177 -2.25 -15.72 1.31
CA LYS A 177 -0.87 -15.43 0.96
C LYS A 177 -0.37 -16.41 -0.08
N TYR A 178 0.12 -15.89 -1.20
CA TYR A 178 0.69 -16.64 -2.30
C TYR A 178 2.18 -16.32 -2.40
N CYS A 179 3.05 -17.31 -2.58
CA CYS A 179 4.48 -17.07 -2.69
C CYS A 179 5.08 -17.88 -3.84
N ALA A 180 6.00 -17.25 -4.58
CA ALA A 180 6.79 -17.87 -5.63
C ALA A 180 8.29 -17.62 -5.40
N LYS A 181 9.14 -18.55 -5.81
CA LYS A 181 10.59 -18.44 -5.72
C LYS A 181 11.17 -18.33 -7.13
N ALA A 182 11.93 -17.27 -7.39
CA ALA A 182 12.76 -17.15 -8.57
C ALA A 182 14.15 -17.68 -8.22
N ILE A 183 14.38 -18.97 -8.49
CA ILE A 183 15.65 -19.64 -8.13
C ILE A 183 16.82 -18.92 -8.80
N ALA A 184 16.76 -18.67 -10.12
CA ALA A 184 17.83 -18.01 -10.87
C ALA A 184 18.29 -16.65 -10.31
N LEU A 185 17.39 -15.91 -9.63
CA LEU A 185 17.66 -14.59 -9.07
C LEU A 185 17.90 -14.63 -7.55
N GLY A 186 17.77 -15.80 -6.91
CA GLY A 186 17.86 -15.92 -5.46
C GLY A 186 16.77 -15.15 -4.71
N LEU A 187 15.59 -14.94 -5.30
CA LEU A 187 14.50 -14.13 -4.74
C LEU A 187 13.25 -14.95 -4.42
N LYS A 188 12.52 -14.54 -3.37
CA LYS A 188 11.19 -15.03 -3.02
C LYS A 188 10.22 -13.85 -3.04
N ALA A 189 9.22 -13.93 -3.90
CA ALA A 189 8.11 -12.98 -3.94
C ALA A 189 6.93 -13.56 -3.16
N CYS A 190 6.22 -12.74 -2.39
CA CYS A 190 4.94 -13.12 -1.77
C CYS A 190 3.90 -12.01 -1.93
N LEU A 191 2.70 -12.40 -2.37
CA LEU A 191 1.50 -11.58 -2.46
C LEU A 191 0.58 -11.91 -1.29
N ARG A 192 0.21 -10.92 -0.48
CA ARG A 192 -0.82 -11.01 0.55
C ARG A 192 -2.07 -10.30 0.05
N VAL A 193 -3.23 -10.92 0.22
CA VAL A 193 -4.54 -10.37 -0.13
C VAL A 193 -5.43 -10.52 1.10
N ALA A 194 -6.00 -9.42 1.58
CA ALA A 194 -7.00 -9.44 2.64
C ALA A 194 -8.23 -8.60 2.25
N THR A 195 -9.43 -9.14 2.43
CA THR A 195 -10.70 -8.46 2.17
C THR A 195 -11.66 -8.65 3.34
N GLU A 196 -12.35 -7.59 3.69
CA GLU A 196 -13.50 -7.54 4.58
C GLU A 196 -14.58 -6.74 3.85
N ASN A 197 -15.67 -7.40 3.45
CA ASN A 197 -16.69 -6.78 2.59
C ASN A 197 -18.12 -7.07 3.04
N ALA A 198 -19.08 -6.44 2.36
CA ALA A 198 -20.50 -6.49 2.71
C ALA A 198 -21.25 -7.58 1.93
N ALA A 199 -20.55 -8.55 1.33
CA ALA A 199 -21.17 -9.60 0.52
C ALA A 199 -22.19 -10.46 1.30
N SER A 200 -22.13 -10.44 2.64
CA SER A 200 -23.11 -11.09 3.52
C SER A 200 -24.51 -10.44 3.47
N LEU A 201 -24.61 -9.17 3.07
CA LEU A 201 -25.91 -8.51 2.85
C LEU A 201 -26.50 -8.90 1.48
N GLN A 202 -25.67 -8.85 0.44
CA GLN A 202 -26.07 -9.22 -0.91
C GLN A 202 -24.85 -9.62 -1.74
N ASP A 203 -24.95 -10.73 -2.48
CA ASP A 203 -23.84 -11.24 -3.31
C ASP A 203 -23.69 -10.48 -4.65
N THR A 204 -23.59 -9.15 -4.61
CA THR A 204 -23.36 -8.31 -5.79
C THR A 204 -21.96 -7.71 -5.79
N MET A 205 -21.50 -7.28 -6.96
CA MET A 205 -20.17 -6.67 -7.12
C MET A 205 -19.99 -5.44 -6.21
N LEU A 206 -21.03 -4.63 -6.06
CA LEU A 206 -20.99 -3.40 -5.27
C LEU A 206 -20.74 -3.69 -3.78
N TYR A 207 -21.42 -4.70 -3.23
CA TYR A 207 -21.25 -5.14 -1.85
C TYR A 207 -19.93 -5.90 -1.62
N LYS A 208 -19.41 -6.58 -2.64
CA LYS A 208 -18.05 -7.17 -2.62
C LYS A 208 -16.95 -6.11 -2.58
N LEU A 209 -17.14 -4.98 -3.25
CA LEU A 209 -16.20 -3.86 -3.26
C LEU A 209 -16.34 -2.97 -2.02
N ALA A 210 -17.55 -2.80 -1.50
CA ALA A 210 -17.79 -2.06 -0.27
C ALA A 210 -17.10 -2.75 0.91
N GLY A 211 -16.26 -2.02 1.64
CA GLY A 211 -15.51 -2.54 2.79
C GLY A 211 -14.03 -2.16 2.78
N LYS A 212 -13.19 -3.04 3.31
CA LYS A 212 -11.75 -2.88 3.41
C LYS A 212 -11.04 -3.98 2.62
N HIS A 213 -10.18 -3.57 1.68
CA HIS A 213 -9.37 -4.45 0.85
C HIS A 213 -7.92 -4.06 0.97
N SER A 214 -7.03 -5.04 1.06
CA SER A 214 -5.59 -4.80 1.03
C SER A 214 -4.88 -5.85 0.18
N VAL A 215 -3.92 -5.39 -0.60
CA VAL A 215 -3.04 -6.22 -1.41
C VAL A 215 -1.62 -5.74 -1.16
N ALA A 216 -0.72 -6.63 -0.74
CA ALA A 216 0.66 -6.29 -0.46
C ALA A 216 1.62 -7.28 -1.13
N LEU A 217 2.61 -6.74 -1.84
CA LEU A 217 3.70 -7.49 -2.44
C LEU A 217 4.97 -7.33 -1.60
N SER A 218 5.63 -8.44 -1.32
CA SER A 218 6.90 -8.49 -0.60
C SER A 218 7.95 -9.24 -1.41
N LEU A 219 9.17 -8.73 -1.43
CA LEU A 219 10.34 -9.38 -2.02
C LEU A 219 11.35 -9.65 -0.91
N LYS A 220 11.82 -10.89 -0.81
CA LYS A 220 12.86 -11.29 0.14
C LYS A 220 13.96 -12.09 -0.57
N PRO A 221 15.24 -11.92 -0.18
CA PRO A 221 16.30 -12.84 -0.57
C PRO A 221 15.98 -14.27 -0.12
N SER A 222 16.27 -15.26 -0.95
CA SER A 222 16.08 -16.68 -0.66
C SER A 222 17.34 -17.27 -0.01
N LYS A 223 17.19 -17.92 1.16
CA LYS A 223 18.29 -18.55 1.91
C LYS A 223 18.96 -19.75 1.21
N TYR A 224 18.41 -20.23 0.09
CA TYR A 224 18.87 -21.44 -0.62
C TYR A 224 19.85 -21.17 -1.77
N TYR A 225 20.20 -19.90 -2.04
CA TYR A 225 21.22 -19.59 -3.04
C TYR A 225 22.61 -19.62 -2.38
N LYS A 226 23.42 -20.63 -2.74
CA LYS A 226 24.84 -20.74 -2.38
C LYS A 226 25.74 -19.83 -3.22
N GLY A 227 25.16 -19.13 -4.20
CA GLY A 227 25.80 -18.09 -4.98
C GLY A 227 25.32 -16.70 -4.54
N SER A 228 26.18 -15.72 -4.69
CA SER A 228 25.89 -14.29 -4.51
C SER A 228 24.55 -13.91 -5.19
N PRO A 229 23.58 -13.21 -4.55
CA PRO A 229 22.33 -12.72 -5.18
C PRO A 229 22.55 -11.59 -6.20
N TYR A 230 23.78 -11.47 -6.68
CA TYR A 230 24.25 -10.39 -7.51
C TYR A 230 23.98 -10.75 -8.97
N SER A 231 23.36 -9.83 -9.70
CA SER A 231 23.41 -9.86 -11.16
C SER A 231 24.82 -9.45 -11.56
N ILE A 232 25.71 -10.43 -11.82
CA ILE A 232 27.08 -10.16 -12.25
C ILE A 232 27.11 -10.12 -13.76
N LEU A 233 27.24 -8.92 -14.32
CA LEU A 233 27.64 -8.75 -15.73
C LEU A 233 29.15 -8.52 -15.74
N GLN A 234 29.88 -9.49 -16.27
CA GLN A 234 31.32 -9.40 -16.49
C GLN A 234 31.57 -9.43 -17.99
N LYS A 235 32.16 -8.35 -18.52
CA LYS A 235 32.63 -8.28 -19.90
C LYS A 235 34.10 -7.89 -19.90
N HIS A 236 34.85 -8.47 -20.83
CA HIS A 236 36.19 -8.01 -21.15
C HIS A 236 36.05 -6.89 -22.18
N CYS A 237 36.61 -5.72 -21.90
CA CYS A 237 36.78 -4.69 -22.91
C CYS A 237 37.96 -5.12 -23.80
N ALA A 238 37.67 -5.40 -25.07
CA ALA A 238 38.69 -5.62 -26.11
C ALA A 238 39.22 -4.28 -26.63
#